data_AF-A0A545UA67-F1
#
_entry.id   AF-A0A545UA67-F1
#
_cell.length_a   1.000
_cell.length_b   1.000
_cell.length_c   1.000
_cell.angle_alpha   90.00
_cell.angle_beta   90.00
_cell.angle_gamma   90.00
#
_symmetry.space_group_name_H-M   'P 1'
#
loop_
_entity.id
_entity.type
_entity.pdbx_description
1 polymer ?
#
loop_
_entity_poly.entity_id
_entity_poly.type
_entity_poly.pdbx_seq_one_letter_code
_entity_poly.pdbx_strand_id
1 'polypeptide(L)'
;MSAWLAFVLCVGFAIPTASAQHLFSKQLSLIVDGNARILYYESNQDIDIAGSTIERIIVIVHGASRTNITYQRVLDAATDHDTHDETLIFAPQFLTNSDVTENALSPTVLFWPNGWRQGHLSTDNGLGRISSFEVVNQIVKGIVINNPGVDKVVMIGHSAGGQYIQRFAATSRLEQDLKDIIADIQVRYVSANPSSVVYMDNKRRVAGTTDRFEVPDSSACADYDDYKYGLSDNLNAFVTGIGGAAQVLAQYPGRELLYLLGENDNDPNSGSLDTSCAANLQGRQRLERGLIFYNYLRDHFGDDIHNTHLLAVSPGIGHSSAIFQTPCGIRFTFDVGNCHYLTPTHLASTAATGSGAVTLTWADATQGSAGHEIERSDDGGHTYSLLTTLAAGTATYTDTDATADTQYRYRVRTSHNDRHSAYSNVTVSNGSVRPPNDPPPAPNTSGSQSSGGVWSIMGLILLLLIVLRGVWASRQPSS
;
A
#
# COMPACT_ATOMS: atom_id res chain seq x y z
N MET A 1 19.98 -9.79 -60.57
CA MET A 1 20.31 -10.22 -59.19
C MET A 1 19.37 -9.48 -58.26
N SER A 2 18.80 -10.16 -57.26
CA SER A 2 17.63 -9.68 -56.52
C SER A 2 18.03 -9.21 -55.12
N ALA A 3 17.75 -7.95 -54.78
CA ALA A 3 17.86 -7.46 -53.42
C ALA A 3 16.56 -7.74 -52.66
N TRP A 4 16.63 -8.54 -51.59
CA TRP A 4 15.50 -8.77 -50.69
C TRP A 4 15.50 -7.72 -49.57
N LEU A 5 14.52 -6.82 -49.56
CA LEU A 5 14.23 -6.00 -48.38
C LEU A 5 13.39 -6.83 -47.40
N ALA A 6 13.96 -7.15 -46.24
CA ALA A 6 13.21 -7.78 -45.15
C ALA A 6 12.40 -6.70 -44.40
N PHE A 7 11.09 -6.64 -44.66
CA PHE A 7 10.17 -5.88 -43.81
C PHE A 7 10.03 -6.60 -42.46
N VAL A 8 10.65 -6.04 -41.41
CA VAL A 8 10.37 -6.45 -40.03
C VAL A 8 8.99 -5.93 -39.66
N LEU A 9 8.00 -6.81 -39.71
CA LEU A 9 6.63 -6.49 -39.34
C LEU A 9 6.52 -6.42 -37.82
N CYS A 10 6.74 -5.23 -37.24
CA CYS A 10 6.48 -4.96 -35.83
C CYS A 10 4.98 -5.05 -35.54
N VAL A 11 4.48 -6.27 -35.28
CA VAL A 11 3.12 -6.51 -34.80
C VAL A 11 3.01 -6.00 -33.37
N GLY A 12 2.71 -4.71 -33.23
CA GLY A 12 2.36 -4.11 -31.95
C GLY A 12 1.08 -4.73 -31.42
N PHE A 13 1.20 -5.60 -30.42
CA PHE A 13 0.05 -6.12 -29.67
C PHE A 13 -0.58 -4.97 -28.87
N ALA A 14 -1.53 -4.28 -29.49
CA ALA A 14 -2.46 -3.43 -28.79
C ALA A 14 -3.28 -4.31 -27.83
N ILE A 15 -2.94 -4.26 -26.54
CA ILE A 15 -3.78 -4.83 -25.48
C ILE A 15 -5.17 -4.17 -25.62
N PRO A 16 -6.27 -4.92 -25.77
CA PRO A 16 -7.60 -4.34 -25.82
C PRO A 16 -7.83 -3.50 -24.56
N THR A 17 -7.93 -2.18 -24.72
CA THR A 17 -8.26 -1.28 -23.62
C THR A 17 -9.73 -1.48 -23.26
N ALA A 18 -9.97 -2.45 -22.38
CA ALA A 18 -11.30 -2.80 -21.89
C ALA A 18 -12.06 -1.53 -21.51
N SER A 19 -13.27 -1.42 -22.06
CA SER A 19 -14.20 -0.33 -21.84
C SER A 19 -14.49 -0.14 -20.36
N ALA A 20 -14.86 1.08 -19.97
CA ALA A 20 -15.52 1.33 -18.70
C ALA A 20 -16.81 0.51 -18.70
N GLN A 21 -16.87 -0.55 -17.89
CA GLN A 21 -18.00 -1.51 -17.94
C GLN A 21 -19.36 -0.82 -17.78
N HIS A 22 -19.40 0.30 -17.05
CA HIS A 22 -20.50 1.24 -17.01
C HIS A 22 -19.97 2.68 -16.92
N LEU A 23 -20.77 3.64 -17.41
CA LEU A 23 -20.61 5.06 -17.08
C LEU A 23 -21.04 5.29 -15.62
N PHE A 24 -20.46 6.31 -14.98
CA PHE A 24 -20.87 6.71 -13.62
C PHE A 24 -22.22 7.43 -13.65
N SER A 25 -22.95 7.44 -12.52
CA SER A 25 -24.37 7.79 -12.50
C SER A 25 -24.69 9.28 -12.70
N LYS A 26 -23.81 10.19 -12.26
CA LYS A 26 -24.03 11.65 -12.30
C LYS A 26 -23.21 12.33 -13.41
N GLN A 27 -23.64 13.52 -13.81
CA GLN A 27 -22.98 14.36 -14.82
C GLN A 27 -22.78 15.78 -14.29
N LEU A 28 -21.60 16.36 -14.53
CA LEU A 28 -21.25 17.73 -14.18
C LEU A 28 -20.93 18.52 -15.46
N SER A 29 -21.42 19.76 -15.54
CA SER A 29 -21.07 20.71 -16.60
C SER A 29 -19.92 21.61 -16.15
N LEU A 30 -18.82 21.59 -16.90
CA LEU A 30 -17.63 22.43 -16.70
C LEU A 30 -17.49 23.42 -17.85
N ILE A 31 -17.05 24.65 -17.59
CA ILE A 31 -16.76 25.63 -18.63
C ILE A 31 -15.28 25.57 -19.00
N VAL A 32 -14.97 25.11 -20.21
CA VAL A 32 -13.61 24.99 -20.76
C VAL A 32 -13.49 25.88 -21.98
N ASP A 33 -12.60 26.87 -21.94
CA ASP A 33 -12.40 27.87 -23.00
C ASP A 33 -13.72 28.52 -23.47
N GLY A 34 -14.64 28.78 -22.53
CA GLY A 34 -15.99 29.32 -22.77
C GLY A 34 -17.05 28.31 -23.23
N ASN A 35 -16.69 27.04 -23.44
CA ASN A 35 -17.60 25.98 -23.90
C ASN A 35 -18.07 25.11 -22.73
N ALA A 36 -19.35 24.73 -22.71
CA ALA A 36 -19.87 23.76 -21.75
C ALA A 36 -19.44 22.33 -22.11
N ARG A 37 -18.82 21.64 -21.17
CA ARG A 37 -18.26 20.28 -21.31
C ARG A 37 -18.77 19.37 -20.21
N ILE A 38 -19.04 18.11 -20.52
CA ILE A 38 -19.64 17.15 -19.58
C ILE A 38 -18.60 16.20 -19.01
N LEU A 39 -18.56 16.07 -17.68
CA LEU A 39 -17.80 15.04 -16.96
C LEU A 39 -18.78 14.09 -16.26
N TYR A 40 -18.54 12.78 -16.36
CA TYR A 40 -19.28 11.78 -15.58
C TYR A 40 -18.64 11.59 -14.19
N TYR A 41 -19.44 11.39 -13.15
CA TYR A 41 -18.95 11.19 -11.78
C TYR A 41 -19.90 10.36 -10.91
N GLU A 42 -19.40 9.80 -9.81
CA GLU A 42 -20.22 9.32 -8.68
C GLU A 42 -20.06 10.25 -7.48
N SER A 43 -21.11 10.41 -6.66
CA SER A 43 -20.99 10.97 -5.32
C SER A 43 -22.10 10.50 -4.38
N ASN A 44 -21.79 10.41 -3.07
CA ASN A 44 -22.75 9.99 -2.03
C ASN A 44 -23.75 11.11 -1.67
N GLN A 45 -23.29 12.36 -1.70
CA GLN A 45 -24.07 13.58 -1.51
C GLN A 45 -23.93 14.49 -2.75
N ASP A 46 -24.77 15.52 -2.90
CA ASP A 46 -24.70 16.42 -4.06
C ASP A 46 -23.64 17.52 -3.88
N ILE A 47 -22.81 17.71 -4.92
CA ILE A 47 -21.54 18.46 -4.84
C ILE A 47 -21.69 19.98 -4.95
N ASP A 48 -22.88 20.45 -5.31
CA ASP A 48 -23.23 21.86 -5.54
C ASP A 48 -24.10 22.46 -4.41
N ILE A 49 -24.46 21.68 -3.40
CA ILE A 49 -25.09 22.19 -2.17
C ILE A 49 -24.07 23.03 -1.39
N ALA A 50 -24.45 24.27 -1.09
CA ALA A 50 -23.67 25.18 -0.26
C ALA A 50 -24.15 25.15 1.19
N GLY A 51 -23.20 25.24 2.13
CA GLY A 51 -23.50 25.19 3.57
C GLY A 51 -24.00 23.83 4.06
N SER A 52 -23.55 22.74 3.45
CA SER A 52 -23.77 21.38 3.96
C SER A 52 -22.94 21.10 5.22
N THR A 53 -23.23 19.99 5.90
CA THR A 53 -22.53 19.54 7.13
C THR A 53 -21.25 18.74 6.85
N ILE A 54 -20.65 18.89 5.65
CA ILE A 54 -19.43 18.15 5.30
C ILE A 54 -18.20 18.82 5.90
N GLU A 55 -17.41 18.05 6.63
CA GLU A 55 -16.11 18.45 7.18
C GLU A 55 -14.97 17.85 6.34
N ARG A 56 -15.23 16.74 5.63
CA ARG A 56 -14.25 15.98 4.85
C ARG A 56 -14.69 15.79 3.40
N ILE A 57 -13.77 15.96 2.46
CA ILE A 57 -13.92 15.56 1.05
C ILE A 57 -12.98 14.39 0.75
N ILE A 58 -13.49 13.28 0.21
CA ILE A 58 -12.68 12.18 -0.34
C ILE A 58 -12.85 12.17 -1.86
N VAL A 59 -11.74 12.36 -2.59
CA VAL A 59 -11.71 12.29 -4.06
C VAL A 59 -11.08 10.97 -4.49
N ILE A 60 -11.84 10.16 -5.23
CA ILE A 60 -11.47 8.79 -5.60
C ILE A 60 -11.17 8.70 -7.09
N VAL A 61 -9.91 8.45 -7.44
CA VAL A 61 -9.50 8.20 -8.82
C VAL A 61 -9.49 6.70 -9.11
N HIS A 62 -10.28 6.31 -10.12
CA HIS A 62 -10.51 4.92 -10.51
C HIS A 62 -9.26 4.19 -11.06
N GLY A 63 -9.31 2.86 -11.06
CA GLY A 63 -8.30 2.00 -11.70
C GLY A 63 -8.29 2.08 -13.23
N ALA A 64 -7.46 1.25 -13.88
CA ALA A 64 -7.29 1.27 -15.34
C ALA A 64 -8.59 0.99 -16.11
N SER A 65 -9.47 0.15 -15.55
CA SER A 65 -10.77 -0.22 -16.09
C SER A 65 -11.86 0.85 -15.94
N ARG A 66 -11.57 2.01 -15.32
CA ARG A 66 -12.47 3.17 -15.24
C ARG A 66 -13.84 2.90 -14.58
N THR A 67 -13.93 1.87 -13.73
CA THR A 67 -15.14 1.49 -12.98
C THR A 67 -15.17 2.08 -11.56
N ASN A 68 -16.38 2.16 -10.98
CA ASN A 68 -16.64 2.70 -9.64
C ASN A 68 -16.30 1.71 -8.50
N ILE A 69 -15.62 0.60 -8.76
CA ILE A 69 -15.28 -0.44 -7.75
C ILE A 69 -14.36 0.03 -6.62
N THR A 70 -13.67 1.18 -6.78
CA THR A 70 -12.93 1.81 -5.67
C THR A 70 -13.86 2.75 -4.88
N TYR A 71 -14.78 3.44 -5.57
CA TYR A 71 -15.79 4.29 -4.94
C TYR A 71 -16.72 3.47 -4.05
N GLN A 72 -17.27 2.36 -4.55
CA GLN A 72 -18.18 1.52 -3.76
C GLN A 72 -17.51 1.02 -2.47
N ARG A 73 -16.30 0.48 -2.55
CA ARG A 73 -15.57 -0.03 -1.37
C ARG A 73 -15.28 1.03 -0.30
N VAL A 74 -15.17 2.29 -0.70
CA VAL A 74 -14.93 3.42 0.21
C VAL A 74 -16.27 3.95 0.76
N LEU A 75 -17.36 3.90 -0.02
CA LEU A 75 -18.71 4.15 0.48
C LEU A 75 -19.16 3.08 1.49
N ASP A 76 -18.87 1.80 1.22
CA ASP A 76 -19.07 0.68 2.14
C ASP A 76 -18.32 0.98 3.46
N ALA A 77 -17.02 1.30 3.36
CA ALA A 77 -16.18 1.62 4.50
C ALA A 77 -16.60 2.86 5.31
N ALA A 78 -17.12 3.90 4.66
CA ALA A 78 -17.65 5.08 5.33
C ALA A 78 -18.93 4.76 6.14
N THR A 79 -19.70 3.79 5.66
CA THR A 79 -20.91 3.27 6.31
C THR A 79 -20.55 2.36 7.48
N ASP A 80 -19.63 1.41 7.28
CA ASP A 80 -19.13 0.48 8.32
C ASP A 80 -18.44 1.19 9.50
N HIS A 81 -18.09 2.47 9.36
CA HIS A 81 -17.43 3.30 10.36
C HIS A 81 -18.19 4.60 10.73
N ASP A 82 -19.47 4.73 10.37
CA ASP A 82 -20.33 5.87 10.73
C ASP A 82 -19.80 7.27 10.32
N THR A 83 -18.95 7.38 9.29
CA THR A 83 -18.33 8.65 8.82
C THR A 83 -18.99 9.25 7.56
N HIS A 84 -20.11 8.68 7.12
CA HIS A 84 -20.71 8.94 5.81
C HIS A 84 -21.47 10.27 5.68
N ASP A 85 -22.01 10.82 6.78
CA ASP A 85 -22.77 12.07 6.79
C ASP A 85 -21.86 13.31 6.75
N GLU A 86 -20.76 13.30 7.50
CA GLU A 86 -19.72 14.35 7.56
C GLU A 86 -18.77 14.33 6.35
N THR A 87 -18.83 13.29 5.50
CA THR A 87 -17.85 13.05 4.43
C THR A 87 -18.49 13.02 3.04
N LEU A 88 -18.16 14.00 2.20
CA LEU A 88 -18.45 13.95 0.77
C LEU A 88 -17.45 13.01 0.08
N ILE A 89 -17.96 11.92 -0.49
CA ILE A 89 -17.20 10.99 -1.31
C ILE A 89 -17.53 11.30 -2.78
N PHE A 90 -16.51 11.60 -3.58
CA PHE A 90 -16.63 12.03 -4.98
C PHE A 90 -15.65 11.26 -5.88
N ALA A 91 -16.09 10.77 -7.04
CA ALA A 91 -15.27 10.03 -7.99
C ALA A 91 -15.48 10.49 -9.44
N PRO A 92 -14.56 11.24 -10.05
CA PRO A 92 -14.65 11.63 -11.46
C PRO A 92 -14.28 10.47 -12.40
N GLN A 93 -14.94 10.38 -13.56
CA GLN A 93 -14.67 9.37 -14.59
C GLN A 93 -13.86 9.97 -15.75
N PHE A 94 -12.59 9.57 -15.86
CA PHE A 94 -11.69 9.95 -16.95
C PHE A 94 -11.82 8.97 -18.13
N LEU A 95 -12.83 9.22 -18.96
CA LEU A 95 -13.16 8.42 -20.14
C LEU A 95 -12.07 8.47 -21.22
N THR A 96 -12.13 7.52 -22.15
CA THR A 96 -11.20 7.29 -23.27
C THR A 96 -11.95 7.08 -24.59
N ASN A 97 -11.23 6.88 -25.70
CA ASN A 97 -11.82 6.68 -27.03
C ASN A 97 -12.84 5.52 -27.09
N SER A 98 -12.56 4.38 -26.44
CA SER A 98 -13.46 3.22 -26.48
C SER A 98 -14.77 3.53 -25.77
N ASP A 99 -14.72 4.08 -24.55
CA ASP A 99 -15.91 4.41 -23.76
C ASP A 99 -16.86 5.35 -24.52
N VAL A 100 -16.30 6.39 -25.14
CA VAL A 100 -17.05 7.37 -25.94
C VAL A 100 -17.68 6.75 -27.19
N THR A 101 -16.95 5.85 -27.86
CA THR A 101 -17.42 5.18 -29.08
C THR A 101 -18.51 4.15 -28.77
N GLU A 102 -18.29 3.31 -27.75
CA GLU A 102 -19.19 2.22 -27.37
C GLU A 102 -20.50 2.72 -26.74
N ASN A 103 -20.45 3.83 -25.98
CA ASN A 103 -21.64 4.45 -25.39
C ASN A 103 -22.23 5.58 -26.27
N ALA A 104 -21.71 5.78 -27.49
CA ALA A 104 -22.16 6.79 -28.46
C ALA A 104 -22.30 8.22 -27.88
N LEU A 105 -21.30 8.67 -27.12
CA LEU A 105 -21.39 9.88 -26.31
C LEU A 105 -21.29 11.20 -27.12
N SER A 106 -21.93 12.24 -26.59
CA SER A 106 -21.90 13.60 -27.14
C SER A 106 -20.45 14.14 -27.26
N PRO A 107 -20.10 14.89 -28.32
CA PRO A 107 -18.83 15.61 -28.42
C PRO A 107 -18.56 16.60 -27.28
N THR A 108 -19.58 17.03 -26.53
CA THR A 108 -19.40 17.85 -25.32
C THR A 108 -18.75 17.11 -24.16
N VAL A 109 -18.79 15.76 -24.14
CA VAL A 109 -18.17 14.96 -23.08
C VAL A 109 -16.64 15.14 -23.08
N LEU A 110 -16.06 15.17 -21.89
CA LEU A 110 -14.62 15.14 -21.68
C LEU A 110 -14.11 13.70 -21.68
N PHE A 111 -13.14 13.44 -22.55
CA PHE A 111 -12.39 12.20 -22.58
C PHE A 111 -10.93 12.48 -22.94
N TRP A 112 -10.07 11.53 -22.61
CA TRP A 112 -8.63 11.56 -22.80
C TRP A 112 -8.24 10.32 -23.60
N PRO A 113 -7.93 10.45 -24.91
CA PRO A 113 -7.50 9.32 -25.75
C PRO A 113 -6.37 8.50 -25.12
N ASN A 114 -5.45 9.20 -24.46
CA ASN A 114 -4.41 8.71 -23.57
C ASN A 114 -4.13 9.79 -22.50
N GLY A 115 -3.31 9.49 -21.48
CA GLY A 115 -2.69 10.53 -20.66
C GLY A 115 -3.47 11.04 -19.43
N TRP A 116 -4.69 10.54 -19.16
CA TRP A 116 -5.48 11.02 -18.00
C TRP A 116 -4.80 10.77 -16.65
N ARG A 117 -4.11 9.62 -16.48
CA ARG A 117 -3.32 9.29 -15.29
C ARG A 117 -1.92 9.93 -15.27
N GLN A 118 -1.73 10.95 -16.10
CA GLN A 118 -0.52 11.76 -16.25
C GLN A 118 -0.83 13.28 -16.26
N GLY A 119 -2.10 13.71 -16.20
CA GLY A 119 -2.44 15.14 -16.24
C GLY A 119 -2.46 15.74 -17.66
N HIS A 120 -2.61 14.92 -18.71
CA HIS A 120 -2.64 15.42 -20.08
C HIS A 120 -3.93 16.20 -20.36
N LEU A 121 -3.87 17.07 -21.37
CA LEU A 121 -5.05 17.71 -21.94
C LEU A 121 -6.03 16.67 -22.51
N SER A 122 -7.32 16.98 -22.40
CA SER A 122 -8.43 16.22 -23.00
C SER A 122 -8.31 16.14 -24.53
N THR A 123 -9.22 15.37 -25.12
CA THR A 123 -9.50 15.34 -26.56
C THR A 123 -9.54 16.74 -27.18
N ASP A 124 -9.14 16.83 -28.44
CA ASP A 124 -9.18 18.06 -29.24
C ASP A 124 -10.31 17.97 -30.26
N ASN A 125 -11.34 18.77 -30.08
CA ASN A 125 -12.52 18.83 -30.95
C ASN A 125 -13.06 20.26 -31.12
N GLY A 126 -12.22 21.27 -30.89
CA GLY A 126 -12.59 22.69 -30.98
C GLY A 126 -13.43 23.24 -29.80
N LEU A 127 -13.90 22.40 -28.88
CA LEU A 127 -14.69 22.80 -27.70
C LEU A 127 -13.82 23.08 -26.46
N GLY A 128 -12.61 23.60 -26.67
CA GLY A 128 -11.60 23.80 -25.61
C GLY A 128 -10.95 22.52 -25.09
N ARG A 129 -9.89 22.66 -24.28
CA ARG A 129 -9.13 21.52 -23.72
C ARG A 129 -8.67 21.75 -22.29
N ILE A 130 -8.89 20.76 -21.43
CA ILE A 130 -8.55 20.81 -20.00
C ILE A 130 -7.69 19.63 -19.57
N SER A 131 -6.76 19.84 -18.63
CA SER A 131 -5.99 18.74 -18.02
C SER A 131 -6.90 17.89 -17.14
N SER A 132 -6.69 16.57 -17.12
CA SER A 132 -7.36 15.69 -16.14
C SER A 132 -7.02 16.02 -14.70
N PHE A 133 -5.89 16.70 -14.43
CA PHE A 133 -5.53 17.22 -13.11
C PHE A 133 -6.26 18.54 -12.84
N GLU A 134 -6.32 19.43 -13.82
CA GLU A 134 -7.04 20.71 -13.68
C GLU A 134 -8.56 20.55 -13.48
N VAL A 135 -9.17 19.53 -14.09
CA VAL A 135 -10.56 19.13 -13.80
C VAL A 135 -10.79 18.89 -12.30
N VAL A 136 -9.86 18.20 -11.63
CA VAL A 136 -9.96 17.93 -10.18
C VAL A 136 -9.66 19.19 -9.37
N ASN A 137 -8.70 20.02 -9.79
CA ASN A 137 -8.42 21.30 -9.14
C ASN A 137 -9.69 22.16 -9.06
N GLN A 138 -10.36 22.37 -10.19
CA GLN A 138 -11.54 23.23 -10.28
C GLN A 138 -12.73 22.69 -9.50
N ILE A 139 -12.99 21.38 -9.56
CA ILE A 139 -14.12 20.76 -8.84
C ILE A 139 -13.91 20.83 -7.33
N VAL A 140 -12.74 20.42 -6.82
CA VAL A 140 -12.46 20.44 -5.37
C VAL A 140 -12.47 21.87 -4.84
N LYS A 141 -11.86 22.82 -5.57
CA LYS A 141 -11.88 24.24 -5.21
C LYS A 141 -13.30 24.80 -5.17
N GLY A 142 -14.17 24.42 -6.12
CA GLY A 142 -15.59 24.80 -6.14
C GLY A 142 -16.37 24.25 -4.94
N ILE A 143 -16.18 22.98 -4.59
CA ILE A 143 -16.85 22.35 -3.44
C ILE A 143 -16.45 23.06 -2.13
N VAL A 144 -15.15 23.34 -1.93
CA VAL A 144 -14.63 24.02 -0.72
C VAL A 144 -15.13 25.47 -0.63
N ILE A 145 -15.21 26.21 -1.75
CA ILE A 145 -15.81 27.56 -1.78
C ILE A 145 -17.27 27.54 -1.30
N ASN A 146 -18.03 26.50 -1.66
CA ASN A 146 -19.44 26.35 -1.27
C ASN A 146 -19.62 25.80 0.16
N ASN A 147 -18.60 25.14 0.72
CA ASN A 147 -18.66 24.43 2.01
C ASN A 147 -17.49 24.82 2.91
N PRO A 148 -17.56 26.01 3.58
CA PRO A 148 -16.49 26.53 4.43
C PRO A 148 -16.29 25.77 5.76
N GLY A 149 -17.05 24.69 6.00
CA GLY A 149 -16.83 23.74 7.10
C GLY A 149 -15.79 22.66 6.79
N VAL A 150 -15.31 22.54 5.54
CA VAL A 150 -14.33 21.52 5.15
C VAL A 150 -12.96 21.80 5.75
N ASP A 151 -12.49 20.93 6.64
CA ASP A 151 -11.15 20.96 7.24
C ASP A 151 -10.14 20.09 6.48
N LYS A 152 -10.62 19.09 5.72
CA LYS A 152 -9.77 18.06 5.10
C LYS A 152 -10.23 17.60 3.71
N VAL A 153 -9.26 17.50 2.80
CA VAL A 153 -9.39 16.82 1.51
C VAL A 153 -8.46 15.61 1.46
N VAL A 154 -9.00 14.43 1.13
CA VAL A 154 -8.24 13.19 0.97
C VAL A 154 -8.32 12.68 -0.47
N MET A 155 -7.18 12.65 -1.13
CA MET A 155 -7.02 12.32 -2.55
C MET A 155 -6.54 10.87 -2.70
N ILE A 156 -7.42 9.93 -3.07
CA ILE A 156 -7.12 8.49 -3.05
C ILE A 156 -7.28 7.80 -4.41
N GLY A 157 -6.54 6.72 -4.66
CA GLY A 157 -6.72 5.93 -5.87
C GLY A 157 -5.88 4.65 -5.91
N HIS A 158 -6.39 3.63 -6.60
CA HIS A 158 -5.74 2.32 -6.77
C HIS A 158 -5.23 2.09 -8.21
N SER A 159 -4.06 1.47 -8.38
CA SER A 159 -3.53 1.04 -9.68
C SER A 159 -3.24 2.22 -10.64
N ALA A 160 -4.05 2.43 -11.67
CA ALA A 160 -4.01 3.64 -12.50
C ALA A 160 -4.41 4.90 -11.70
N GLY A 161 -5.26 4.75 -10.69
CA GLY A 161 -5.59 5.80 -9.72
C GLY A 161 -4.40 6.14 -8.82
N GLY A 162 -3.68 5.15 -8.28
CA GLY A 162 -2.47 5.41 -7.47
C GLY A 162 -1.38 6.14 -8.28
N GLN A 163 -1.24 5.75 -9.55
CA GLN A 163 -0.43 6.45 -10.58
C GLN A 163 -0.86 7.89 -10.84
N TYR A 164 -2.16 8.18 -10.78
CA TYR A 164 -2.68 9.55 -10.87
C TYR A 164 -2.32 10.30 -9.59
N ILE A 165 -2.67 9.76 -8.40
CA ILE A 165 -2.50 10.44 -7.11
C ILE A 165 -1.05 10.83 -6.83
N GLN A 166 -0.07 9.94 -7.06
CA GLN A 166 1.34 10.26 -6.79
C GLN A 166 1.85 11.39 -7.71
N ARG A 167 1.46 11.38 -8.99
CA ARG A 167 1.81 12.44 -9.95
C ARG A 167 1.04 13.74 -9.69
N PHE A 168 -0.22 13.65 -9.27
CA PHE A 168 -1.06 14.79 -8.92
C PHE A 168 -0.54 15.51 -7.67
N ALA A 169 -0.12 14.79 -6.63
CA ALA A 169 0.50 15.38 -5.45
C ALA A 169 1.82 16.09 -5.77
N ALA A 170 2.63 15.51 -6.68
CA ALA A 170 3.86 16.11 -7.17
C ALA A 170 3.61 17.37 -8.03
N THR A 171 2.58 17.37 -8.88
CA THR A 171 2.43 18.38 -9.96
C THR A 171 1.25 19.32 -9.84
N SER A 172 0.29 19.09 -8.95
CA SER A 172 -0.83 20.02 -8.72
C SER A 172 -0.48 21.08 -7.68
N ARG A 173 -1.08 22.27 -7.83
CA ARG A 173 -1.06 23.36 -6.85
C ARG A 173 -2.26 23.37 -5.90
N LEU A 174 -3.18 22.40 -6.02
CA LEU A 174 -4.45 22.31 -5.26
C LEU A 174 -4.32 22.71 -3.78
N GLU A 175 -3.33 22.21 -3.05
CA GLU A 175 -3.16 22.52 -1.63
C GLU A 175 -2.93 24.02 -1.36
N GLN A 176 -2.17 24.73 -2.21
CA GLN A 176 -2.04 26.18 -2.13
C GLN A 176 -3.36 26.86 -2.50
N ASP A 177 -3.98 26.41 -3.60
CA ASP A 177 -5.26 26.94 -4.08
C ASP A 177 -6.41 26.80 -3.08
N LEU A 178 -6.34 25.83 -2.17
CA LEU A 178 -7.26 25.63 -1.06
C LEU A 178 -6.86 26.40 0.19
N LYS A 179 -5.57 26.49 0.53
CA LYS A 179 -5.06 27.30 1.66
C LYS A 179 -5.27 28.81 1.44
N ASP A 180 -5.33 29.25 0.20
CA ASP A 180 -5.77 30.61 -0.19
C ASP A 180 -7.28 30.87 0.11
N ILE A 181 -8.06 29.85 0.49
CA ILE A 181 -9.49 29.93 0.84
C ILE A 181 -9.70 29.62 2.34
N ILE A 182 -9.14 28.51 2.83
CA ILE A 182 -9.21 28.05 4.22
C ILE A 182 -7.78 27.75 4.68
N ALA A 183 -7.18 28.65 5.46
CA ALA A 183 -5.74 28.64 5.74
C ALA A 183 -5.22 27.33 6.38
N ASP A 184 -6.01 26.72 7.26
CA ASP A 184 -5.64 25.52 8.02
C ASP A 184 -6.08 24.21 7.36
N ILE A 185 -6.58 24.25 6.11
CA ILE A 185 -7.09 23.06 5.42
C ILE A 185 -6.00 22.01 5.17
N GLN A 186 -6.29 20.78 5.56
CA GLN A 186 -5.41 19.62 5.41
C GLN A 186 -5.65 18.95 4.05
N VAL A 187 -4.59 18.65 3.31
CA VAL A 187 -4.69 17.88 2.05
C VAL A 187 -3.78 16.66 2.14
N ARG A 188 -4.40 15.47 2.11
CA ARG A 188 -3.73 14.17 2.19
C ARG A 188 -3.85 13.43 0.87
N TYR A 189 -2.85 12.63 0.54
CA TYR A 189 -2.81 11.79 -0.65
C TYR A 189 -2.60 10.31 -0.28
N VAL A 190 -3.32 9.39 -0.91
CA VAL A 190 -3.11 7.94 -0.76
C VAL A 190 -2.93 7.28 -2.13
N SER A 191 -1.68 7.02 -2.49
CA SER A 191 -1.30 6.32 -3.73
C SER A 191 -1.27 4.82 -3.47
N ALA A 192 -2.33 4.11 -3.85
CA ALA A 192 -2.41 2.66 -3.64
C ALA A 192 -1.97 1.86 -4.87
N ASN A 193 -1.04 0.92 -4.68
CA ASN A 193 -0.53 0.01 -5.72
C ASN A 193 -0.20 0.65 -7.10
N PRO A 194 0.55 1.77 -7.18
CA PRO A 194 0.94 2.36 -8.45
C PRO A 194 1.83 1.40 -9.26
N SER A 195 1.59 1.28 -10.58
CA SER A 195 2.49 0.48 -11.45
C SER A 195 3.77 1.22 -11.84
N SER A 196 3.78 2.55 -11.73
CA SER A 196 4.94 3.42 -11.97
C SER A 196 4.69 4.78 -11.30
N VAL A 197 5.75 5.44 -10.87
CA VAL A 197 5.72 6.75 -10.18
C VAL A 197 6.57 7.77 -10.96
N VAL A 198 6.50 9.06 -10.60
CA VAL A 198 7.45 10.09 -11.07
C VAL A 198 8.54 10.28 -10.02
N TYR A 199 9.81 10.19 -10.44
CA TYR A 199 11.01 10.48 -9.65
C TYR A 199 11.35 11.97 -9.71
N MET A 200 12.16 12.44 -8.77
CA MET A 200 12.47 13.86 -8.55
C MET A 200 13.78 14.30 -9.24
N ASP A 201 14.65 13.33 -9.54
CA ASP A 201 15.88 13.45 -10.31
C ASP A 201 16.07 12.22 -11.22
N ASN A 202 17.20 12.21 -11.92
CA ASN A 202 17.60 11.15 -12.84
C ASN A 202 18.25 9.92 -12.16
N LYS A 203 18.26 9.79 -10.84
CA LYS A 203 18.73 8.56 -10.19
C LYS A 203 17.66 7.46 -10.30
N ARG A 204 18.10 6.21 -10.43
CA ARG A 204 17.27 5.01 -10.24
C ARG A 204 18.03 4.01 -9.35
N ARG A 205 17.38 2.93 -8.94
CA ARG A 205 17.99 1.96 -8.02
C ARG A 205 19.22 1.28 -8.64
N VAL A 206 20.24 1.02 -7.84
CA VAL A 206 21.30 0.07 -8.21
C VAL A 206 20.68 -1.32 -8.29
N ALA A 207 20.93 -2.05 -9.39
CA ALA A 207 20.31 -3.35 -9.63
C ALA A 207 20.63 -4.35 -8.50
N GLY A 208 19.60 -4.96 -7.91
CA GLY A 208 19.72 -5.87 -6.77
C GLY A 208 19.65 -5.20 -5.39
N THR A 209 19.50 -3.87 -5.32
CA THR A 209 19.31 -3.11 -4.07
C THR A 209 17.91 -2.51 -3.97
N THR A 210 17.52 -2.09 -2.77
CA THR A 210 16.24 -1.38 -2.47
C THR A 210 16.46 0.04 -1.96
N ASP A 211 17.71 0.43 -1.71
CA ASP A 211 18.13 1.55 -0.86
C ASP A 211 19.30 2.37 -1.44
N ARG A 212 19.92 1.91 -2.54
CA ARG A 212 21.04 2.60 -3.21
C ARG A 212 20.62 3.11 -4.58
N PHE A 213 21.02 4.34 -4.90
CA PHE A 213 20.57 5.06 -6.10
C PHE A 213 21.72 5.70 -6.86
N GLU A 214 21.70 5.57 -8.18
CA GLU A 214 22.70 6.14 -9.10
C GLU A 214 22.04 6.50 -10.44
N VAL A 215 22.73 7.29 -11.27
CA VAL A 215 22.27 7.58 -12.64
C VAL A 215 22.54 6.32 -13.49
N PRO A 216 21.50 5.64 -14.02
CA PRO A 216 21.69 4.40 -14.78
C PRO A 216 22.33 4.66 -16.15
N ASP A 217 22.94 3.61 -16.73
CA ASP A 217 23.28 3.61 -18.16
C ASP A 217 21.98 3.67 -18.99
N SER A 218 21.72 4.84 -19.57
CA SER A 218 20.51 5.14 -20.33
C SER A 218 20.61 4.78 -21.81
N SER A 219 21.72 4.18 -22.28
CA SER A 219 21.94 3.87 -23.71
C SER A 219 20.87 2.97 -24.34
N ALA A 220 20.21 2.12 -23.55
CA ALA A 220 19.07 1.27 -23.95
C ALA A 220 17.71 1.77 -23.42
N CYS A 221 17.67 2.94 -22.78
CA CYS A 221 16.55 3.39 -21.95
C CYS A 221 16.45 4.93 -21.90
N ALA A 222 16.71 5.62 -23.02
CA ALA A 222 17.00 7.06 -23.03
C ALA A 222 15.87 7.94 -22.45
N ASP A 223 14.61 7.50 -22.57
CA ASP A 223 13.39 8.17 -22.10
C ASP A 223 13.06 7.90 -20.61
N TYR A 224 13.96 7.27 -19.85
CA TYR A 224 13.65 6.84 -18.48
C TYR A 224 13.39 7.96 -17.47
N ASP A 225 13.86 9.18 -17.76
CA ASP A 225 13.68 10.37 -16.92
C ASP A 225 12.77 11.43 -17.57
N ASP A 226 12.18 11.12 -18.72
CA ASP A 226 11.07 11.89 -19.28
C ASP A 226 9.87 11.84 -18.32
N TYR A 227 9.06 12.90 -18.33
CA TYR A 227 7.71 12.80 -17.75
C TYR A 227 6.92 11.72 -18.52
N LYS A 228 6.51 10.61 -17.91
CA LYS A 228 5.88 10.48 -16.60
C LYS A 228 6.68 9.78 -15.49
N TYR A 229 7.95 9.49 -15.75
CA TYR A 229 8.81 8.64 -14.90
C TYR A 229 9.88 9.45 -14.15
N GLY A 230 10.34 10.54 -14.76
CA GLY A 230 11.17 11.57 -14.14
C GLY A 230 10.67 12.98 -14.46
N LEU A 231 11.58 13.96 -14.36
CA LEU A 231 11.29 15.39 -14.52
C LEU A 231 12.29 16.15 -15.41
N SER A 232 13.33 15.50 -15.95
CA SER A 232 14.34 16.20 -16.76
C SER A 232 13.78 16.75 -18.07
N ASP A 233 12.97 15.94 -18.77
CA ASP A 233 12.54 16.23 -20.14
C ASP A 233 11.07 15.88 -20.42
N ASN A 234 10.56 16.36 -21.56
CA ASN A 234 9.22 16.09 -22.10
C ASN A 234 8.05 16.33 -21.13
N LEU A 235 8.19 17.30 -20.21
CA LEU A 235 7.14 17.78 -19.31
C LEU A 235 5.87 18.17 -20.09
N ASN A 236 4.70 17.66 -19.68
CA ASN A 236 3.44 18.00 -20.35
C ASN A 236 2.96 19.43 -20.02
N ALA A 237 1.96 19.90 -20.78
CA ALA A 237 1.44 21.27 -20.65
C ALA A 237 0.99 21.67 -19.23
N PHE A 238 0.47 20.74 -18.42
CA PHE A 238 0.06 21.02 -17.04
C PHE A 238 1.28 21.16 -16.11
N VAL A 239 2.24 20.23 -16.19
CA VAL A 239 3.48 20.28 -15.38
C VAL A 239 4.32 21.50 -15.75
N THR A 240 4.44 21.81 -17.03
CA THR A 240 5.09 23.05 -17.51
C THR A 240 4.34 24.29 -17.03
N GLY A 241 3.00 24.27 -17.06
CA GLY A 241 2.14 25.39 -16.65
C GLY A 241 2.24 25.78 -15.17
N ILE A 242 2.54 24.84 -14.26
CA ILE A 242 2.76 25.17 -12.84
C ILE A 242 4.15 25.73 -12.52
N GLY A 243 5.11 25.69 -13.47
CA GLY A 243 6.52 26.05 -13.23
C GLY A 243 7.51 24.89 -13.38
N GLY A 244 7.08 23.74 -13.90
CA GLY A 244 7.96 22.62 -14.24
C GLY A 244 8.61 21.92 -13.03
N ALA A 245 9.73 21.23 -13.28
CA ALA A 245 10.44 20.43 -12.28
C ALA A 245 10.81 21.21 -11.01
N ALA A 246 11.16 22.50 -11.13
CA ALA A 246 11.51 23.34 -9.98
C ALA A 246 10.33 23.54 -9.01
N GLN A 247 9.12 23.76 -9.52
CA GLN A 247 7.93 23.85 -8.66
C GLN A 247 7.57 22.50 -8.04
N VAL A 248 7.72 21.39 -8.79
CA VAL A 248 7.49 20.04 -8.28
C VAL A 248 8.43 19.73 -7.10
N LEU A 249 9.73 19.97 -7.27
CA LEU A 249 10.75 19.80 -6.24
C LEU A 249 10.48 20.65 -4.99
N ALA A 250 10.10 21.92 -5.18
CA ALA A 250 9.84 22.84 -4.07
C ALA A 250 8.61 22.47 -3.23
N GLN A 251 7.59 21.83 -3.84
CA GLN A 251 6.32 21.55 -3.16
C GLN A 251 6.14 20.10 -2.69
N TYR A 252 6.85 19.13 -3.27
CA TYR A 252 6.58 17.72 -2.98
C TYR A 252 6.85 17.31 -1.51
N PRO A 253 7.96 17.72 -0.86
CA PRO A 253 8.23 17.36 0.54
C PRO A 253 7.17 17.80 1.55
N GLY A 254 6.36 18.81 1.23
CA GLY A 254 5.28 19.30 2.09
C GLY A 254 4.00 18.46 2.04
N ARG A 255 3.87 17.50 1.12
CA ARG A 255 2.62 16.73 0.92
C ARG A 255 2.49 15.61 1.94
N GLU A 256 1.39 15.57 2.71
CA GLU A 256 1.05 14.38 3.50
C GLU A 256 0.63 13.25 2.53
N LEU A 257 1.50 12.27 2.30
CA LEU A 257 1.30 11.28 1.24
C LEU A 257 1.66 9.86 1.67
N LEU A 258 0.66 8.97 1.68
CA LEU A 258 0.83 7.53 1.91
C LEU A 258 1.03 6.77 0.59
N TYR A 259 2.12 5.99 0.51
CA TYR A 259 2.25 4.86 -0.41
C TYR A 259 1.65 3.62 0.25
N LEU A 260 0.50 3.18 -0.25
CA LEU A 260 -0.27 2.07 0.32
C LEU A 260 -0.13 0.83 -0.59
N LEU A 261 0.63 -0.16 -0.13
CA LEU A 261 1.05 -1.29 -0.95
C LEU A 261 0.43 -2.61 -0.48
N GLY A 262 0.03 -3.47 -1.42
CA GLY A 262 -0.39 -4.83 -1.13
C GLY A 262 0.80 -5.77 -1.05
N GLU A 263 0.93 -6.54 0.03
CA GLU A 263 1.97 -7.56 0.21
C GLU A 263 2.00 -8.59 -0.94
N ASN A 264 0.83 -8.94 -1.47
CA ASN A 264 0.66 -9.87 -2.58
C ASN A 264 0.57 -9.18 -3.95
N ASP A 265 0.83 -7.86 -4.05
CA ASP A 265 0.96 -7.15 -5.33
C ASP A 265 2.40 -7.28 -5.87
N ASN A 266 2.87 -8.53 -5.89
CA ASN A 266 4.28 -8.90 -5.98
C ASN A 266 4.63 -9.76 -7.22
N ASP A 267 3.67 -10.00 -8.12
CA ASP A 267 3.89 -10.72 -9.38
C ASP A 267 4.47 -9.80 -10.47
N PRO A 268 5.70 -10.05 -10.97
CA PRO A 268 6.30 -9.28 -12.07
C PRO A 268 5.67 -9.56 -13.44
N ASN A 269 4.84 -10.61 -13.55
CA ASN A 269 4.14 -10.99 -14.80
C ASN A 269 2.71 -10.45 -14.86
N SER A 270 2.31 -9.64 -13.86
CA SER A 270 0.95 -9.11 -13.72
C SER A 270 0.55 -8.34 -14.99
N GLY A 271 -0.48 -8.82 -15.71
CA GLY A 271 -0.87 -8.28 -17.03
C GLY A 271 -1.34 -6.82 -17.07
N SER A 272 -1.46 -6.16 -15.92
CA SER A 272 -1.72 -4.72 -15.76
C SER A 272 -0.52 -3.93 -15.22
N LEU A 273 0.70 -4.48 -15.31
CA LEU A 273 1.94 -3.83 -14.87
C LEU A 273 2.52 -2.95 -16.00
N ASP A 274 3.20 -1.86 -15.62
CA ASP A 274 3.93 -1.02 -16.57
C ASP A 274 5.28 -1.69 -16.85
N THR A 275 5.41 -2.43 -17.95
CA THR A 275 6.60 -3.22 -18.29
C THR A 275 7.59 -2.48 -19.19
N SER A 276 7.41 -1.16 -19.37
CA SER A 276 8.34 -0.28 -20.09
C SER A 276 9.73 -0.23 -19.43
N CYS A 277 10.77 0.10 -20.20
CA CYS A 277 12.15 0.15 -19.69
C CYS A 277 12.26 1.10 -18.48
N ALA A 278 11.73 2.32 -18.62
CA ALA A 278 11.65 3.32 -17.56
C ALA A 278 10.99 2.81 -16.27
N ALA A 279 9.88 2.09 -16.37
CA ALA A 279 9.19 1.52 -15.20
C ALA A 279 9.96 0.34 -14.59
N ASN A 280 10.67 -0.46 -15.39
CA ASN A 280 11.49 -1.57 -14.91
C ASN A 280 12.74 -1.11 -14.14
N LEU A 281 13.23 0.11 -14.41
CA LEU A 281 14.25 0.78 -13.59
C LEU A 281 13.74 1.20 -12.20
N GLN A 282 12.42 1.31 -11.99
CA GLN A 282 11.81 1.58 -10.68
C GLN A 282 11.63 0.29 -9.84
N GLY A 283 11.59 -0.90 -10.45
CA GLY A 283 11.41 -2.19 -9.77
C GLY A 283 10.79 -3.25 -10.68
N ARG A 284 10.72 -4.52 -10.24
CA ARG A 284 10.15 -5.65 -11.00
C ARG A 284 8.62 -5.75 -10.89
N GLN A 285 8.05 -5.28 -9.78
CA GLN A 285 6.65 -5.46 -9.39
C GLN A 285 6.20 -4.29 -8.47
N ARG A 286 4.91 -4.17 -8.14
CA ARG A 286 4.34 -2.92 -7.57
C ARG A 286 4.73 -2.66 -6.11
N LEU A 287 4.71 -3.70 -5.26
CA LEU A 287 5.21 -3.61 -3.88
C LEU A 287 6.68 -3.18 -3.86
N GLU A 288 7.53 -3.84 -4.65
CA GLU A 288 8.95 -3.52 -4.78
C GLU A 288 9.16 -2.07 -5.28
N ARG A 289 8.43 -1.65 -6.33
CA ARG A 289 8.48 -0.27 -6.85
C ARG A 289 8.13 0.78 -5.80
N GLY A 290 7.11 0.52 -4.97
CA GLY A 290 6.72 1.43 -3.89
C GLY A 290 7.74 1.51 -2.76
N LEU A 291 8.31 0.37 -2.35
CA LEU A 291 9.36 0.29 -1.32
C LEU A 291 10.64 1.02 -1.76
N ILE A 292 11.10 0.76 -2.99
CA ILE A 292 12.25 1.44 -3.59
C ILE A 292 12.01 2.94 -3.68
N PHE A 293 10.81 3.37 -4.10
CA PHE A 293 10.50 4.78 -4.18
C PHE A 293 10.46 5.47 -2.81
N TYR A 294 9.97 4.78 -1.77
CA TYR A 294 10.00 5.31 -0.40
C TYR A 294 11.43 5.52 0.11
N ASN A 295 12.34 4.57 -0.16
CA ASN A 295 13.76 4.70 0.18
C ASN A 295 14.48 5.76 -0.66
N TYR A 296 14.11 5.90 -1.94
CA TYR A 296 14.64 6.93 -2.84
C TYR A 296 14.39 8.36 -2.32
N LEU A 297 13.21 8.61 -1.73
CA LEU A 297 12.89 9.92 -1.18
C LEU A 297 13.90 10.34 -0.09
N ARG A 298 14.37 9.40 0.72
CA ARG A 298 15.40 9.60 1.76
C ARG A 298 16.77 9.90 1.15
N ASP A 299 17.13 9.25 0.04
CA ASP A 299 18.37 9.53 -0.72
C ASP A 299 18.36 10.89 -1.45
N HIS A 300 17.18 11.39 -1.83
CA HIS A 300 17.03 12.65 -2.54
C HIS A 300 16.80 13.87 -1.62
N PHE A 301 15.96 13.73 -0.58
CA PHE A 301 15.56 14.83 0.32
C PHE A 301 16.14 14.74 1.75
N GLY A 302 16.73 13.61 2.15
CA GLY A 302 17.15 13.34 3.53
C GLY A 302 16.05 12.71 4.40
N ASP A 303 16.38 12.33 5.63
CA ASP A 303 15.52 11.53 6.52
C ASP A 303 14.17 12.20 6.85
N ASP A 304 14.14 13.53 7.00
CA ASP A 304 12.94 14.31 7.36
C ASP A 304 11.78 14.17 6.35
N ILE A 305 12.04 13.68 5.13
CA ILE A 305 11.00 13.43 4.14
C ILE A 305 9.97 12.39 4.61
N HIS A 306 10.37 11.48 5.50
CA HIS A 306 9.49 10.46 6.08
C HIS A 306 8.58 10.98 7.21
N ASN A 307 8.66 12.28 7.52
CA ASN A 307 7.71 12.96 8.41
C ASN A 307 6.35 13.20 7.71
N THR A 308 6.38 13.45 6.39
CA THR A 308 5.22 13.78 5.54
C THR A 308 4.88 12.68 4.54
N HIS A 309 5.88 12.04 3.94
CA HIS A 309 5.72 10.87 3.08
C HIS A 309 5.77 9.60 3.91
N LEU A 310 4.82 8.69 3.69
CA LEU A 310 4.55 7.55 4.58
C LEU A 310 4.41 6.27 3.76
N LEU A 311 4.71 5.13 4.39
CA LEU A 311 4.58 3.80 3.81
C LEU A 311 3.66 2.93 4.67
N ALA A 312 2.82 2.11 4.04
CA ALA A 312 2.13 1.00 4.71
C ALA A 312 2.01 -0.20 3.75
N VAL A 313 2.27 -1.41 4.27
CA VAL A 313 2.19 -2.67 3.50
C VAL A 313 1.07 -3.52 4.09
N SER A 314 -0.04 -3.64 3.37
CA SER A 314 -1.22 -4.41 3.78
C SER A 314 -1.06 -5.91 3.47
N PRO A 315 -0.99 -6.80 4.49
CA PRO A 315 -0.78 -8.23 4.26
C PRO A 315 -1.95 -8.91 3.57
N GLY A 316 -1.67 -10.00 2.85
CA GLY A 316 -2.65 -10.78 2.10
C GLY A 316 -3.21 -10.07 0.85
N ILE A 317 -3.22 -8.73 0.81
CA ILE A 317 -3.80 -7.93 -0.26
C ILE A 317 -2.91 -7.95 -1.51
N GLY A 318 -3.49 -8.39 -2.63
CA GLY A 318 -2.88 -8.28 -3.97
C GLY A 318 -3.24 -6.98 -4.68
N HIS A 319 -3.30 -7.02 -6.02
CA HIS A 319 -3.66 -5.88 -6.86
C HIS A 319 -5.17 -5.53 -6.81
N SER A 320 -5.69 -5.18 -5.62
CA SER A 320 -7.12 -4.98 -5.35
C SER A 320 -7.42 -3.66 -4.65
N SER A 321 -8.49 -2.99 -5.07
CA SER A 321 -9.03 -1.80 -4.37
C SER A 321 -9.59 -2.12 -2.97
N ALA A 322 -9.69 -3.40 -2.59
CA ALA A 322 -9.93 -3.83 -1.20
C ALA A 322 -8.88 -3.30 -0.21
N ILE A 323 -7.73 -2.83 -0.70
CA ILE A 323 -6.70 -2.20 0.13
C ILE A 323 -7.21 -0.98 0.93
N PHE A 324 -8.23 -0.26 0.44
CA PHE A 324 -8.87 0.84 1.17
C PHE A 324 -9.75 0.40 2.34
N GLN A 325 -10.17 -0.88 2.36
CA GLN A 325 -10.92 -1.51 3.47
C GLN A 325 -9.99 -2.20 4.50
N THR A 326 -8.67 -2.00 4.38
CA THR A 326 -7.68 -2.45 5.38
C THR A 326 -7.54 -1.41 6.50
N PRO A 327 -7.03 -1.75 7.70
CA PRO A 327 -6.89 -0.77 8.79
C PRO A 327 -6.06 0.47 8.43
N CYS A 328 -5.08 0.35 7.54
CA CYS A 328 -4.32 1.49 7.01
C CYS A 328 -5.06 2.25 5.90
N GLY A 329 -5.80 1.54 5.04
CA GLY A 329 -6.74 2.15 4.11
C GLY A 329 -7.77 3.03 4.81
N ILE A 330 -8.45 2.49 5.82
CA ILE A 330 -9.43 3.18 6.66
C ILE A 330 -8.80 4.39 7.36
N ARG A 331 -7.72 4.19 8.13
CA ARG A 331 -7.09 5.27 8.92
C ARG A 331 -6.64 6.45 8.06
N PHE A 332 -6.03 6.22 6.90
CA PHE A 332 -5.58 7.33 6.06
C PHE A 332 -6.69 7.93 5.18
N THR A 333 -7.81 7.22 4.98
CA THR A 333 -8.97 7.73 4.23
C THR A 333 -9.94 8.55 5.11
N PHE A 334 -10.16 8.13 6.36
CA PHE A 334 -11.20 8.66 7.25
C PHE A 334 -10.70 9.19 8.60
N ASP A 335 -9.40 9.07 8.91
CA ASP A 335 -8.82 9.31 10.24
C ASP A 335 -9.31 8.37 11.37
N VAL A 336 -10.21 7.41 11.12
CA VAL A 336 -10.70 6.44 12.12
C VAL A 336 -9.86 5.15 12.22
N GLY A 337 -9.91 4.47 13.36
CA GLY A 337 -9.17 3.22 13.59
C GLY A 337 -7.64 3.40 13.65
N ASN A 338 -6.90 2.27 13.57
CA ASN A 338 -5.43 2.26 13.70
C ASN A 338 -4.76 1.61 12.48
N CYS A 339 -3.77 2.30 11.89
CA CYS A 339 -2.85 1.68 10.94
C CYS A 339 -1.68 1.02 11.68
N HIS A 340 -1.75 -0.29 11.90
CA HIS A 340 -0.66 -1.05 12.54
C HIS A 340 0.33 -1.70 11.55
N TYR A 341 0.15 -1.55 10.23
CA TYR A 341 0.85 -2.36 9.23
C TYR A 341 2.16 -1.76 8.68
N LEU A 342 3.12 -1.64 9.61
CA LEU A 342 4.54 -1.95 9.41
C LEU A 342 5.08 -2.81 10.59
N THR A 343 4.22 -3.64 11.20
CA THR A 343 4.57 -4.46 12.39
C THR A 343 5.64 -5.51 12.06
N PRO A 344 6.74 -5.62 12.83
CA PRO A 344 7.72 -6.69 12.71
C PRO A 344 7.08 -8.07 12.89
N THR A 345 7.42 -9.03 12.02
CA THR A 345 6.87 -10.38 12.05
C THR A 345 7.95 -11.43 12.29
N HIS A 346 7.56 -12.67 12.57
CA HIS A 346 8.48 -13.80 12.79
C HIS A 346 9.56 -13.53 13.85
N LEU A 347 9.24 -12.81 14.93
CA LEU A 347 10.18 -12.55 16.01
C LEU A 347 10.59 -13.88 16.67
N ALA A 348 11.88 -14.19 16.60
CA ALA A 348 12.50 -15.35 17.21
C ALA A 348 13.60 -14.91 18.18
N SER A 349 13.75 -15.65 19.29
CA SER A 349 14.87 -15.51 20.21
C SER A 349 15.74 -16.77 20.22
N THR A 350 17.05 -16.58 20.22
CA THR A 350 18.05 -17.64 20.37
C THR A 350 18.97 -17.30 21.53
N ALA A 351 19.29 -18.29 22.36
CA ALA A 351 20.19 -18.15 23.50
C ALA A 351 21.00 -19.44 23.63
N ALA A 352 22.30 -19.32 23.89
CA ALA A 352 23.12 -20.48 24.23
C ALA A 352 23.07 -20.72 25.75
N THR A 353 23.01 -21.98 26.18
CA THR A 353 22.98 -22.36 27.61
C THR A 353 24.15 -21.71 28.36
N GLY A 354 23.89 -21.08 29.51
CA GLY A 354 24.92 -20.40 30.30
C GLY A 354 25.54 -19.14 29.68
N SER A 355 25.10 -18.66 28.51
CA SER A 355 25.81 -17.58 27.79
C SER A 355 25.59 -16.15 28.31
N GLY A 356 24.51 -15.90 29.07
CA GLY A 356 24.16 -14.55 29.53
C GLY A 356 23.78 -13.59 28.40
N ALA A 357 23.27 -14.11 27.27
CA ALA A 357 22.83 -13.29 26.15
C ALA A 357 21.65 -13.93 25.40
N VAL A 358 20.80 -13.09 24.81
CA VAL A 358 19.70 -13.51 23.92
C VAL A 358 19.73 -12.72 22.62
N THR A 359 19.99 -13.40 21.52
CA THR A 359 19.93 -12.81 20.17
C THR A 359 18.53 -12.97 19.58
N LEU A 360 17.91 -11.83 19.29
CA LEU A 360 16.61 -11.68 18.65
C LEU A 360 16.77 -11.45 17.15
N THR A 361 15.90 -12.03 16.34
CA THR A 361 15.77 -11.74 14.90
C THR A 361 14.30 -11.61 14.52
N TRP A 362 13.99 -10.74 13.56
CA TRP A 362 12.64 -10.54 13.03
C TRP A 362 12.66 -10.29 11.53
N ALA A 363 11.52 -10.52 10.87
CA ALA A 363 11.26 -10.00 9.55
C ALA A 363 10.79 -8.54 9.69
N ASP A 364 11.67 -7.60 9.29
CA ASP A 364 11.36 -6.18 9.23
C ASP A 364 10.41 -5.87 8.07
N ALA A 365 9.16 -5.55 8.41
CA ALA A 365 8.12 -5.18 7.44
C ALA A 365 8.39 -3.84 6.74
N THR A 366 9.35 -3.03 7.22
CA THR A 366 9.75 -1.75 6.62
C THR A 366 10.80 -1.93 5.51
N GLN A 367 11.47 -3.09 5.47
CA GLN A 367 12.63 -3.36 4.61
C GLN A 367 13.74 -2.29 4.73
N GLY A 368 14.06 -1.89 5.96
CA GLY A 368 15.08 -0.91 6.30
C GLY A 368 14.66 0.55 6.19
N SER A 369 13.35 0.81 6.16
CA SER A 369 12.80 2.17 6.01
C SER A 369 12.41 2.84 7.33
N ALA A 370 12.31 2.10 8.44
CA ALA A 370 12.09 2.66 9.78
C ALA A 370 12.83 1.85 10.86
N GLY A 371 13.00 2.44 12.04
CA GLY A 371 13.66 1.82 13.19
C GLY A 371 12.73 0.89 13.99
N HIS A 372 13.26 0.29 15.05
CA HIS A 372 12.51 -0.65 15.89
C HIS A 372 12.76 -0.46 17.38
N GLU A 373 11.69 -0.47 18.16
CA GLU A 373 11.75 -0.54 19.62
C GLU A 373 11.62 -1.98 20.09
N ILE A 374 12.53 -2.39 20.98
CA ILE A 374 12.59 -3.73 21.56
C ILE A 374 12.23 -3.64 23.03
N GLU A 375 11.22 -4.39 23.44
CA GLU A 375 10.83 -4.51 24.83
C GLU A 375 11.03 -5.93 25.37
N ARG A 376 11.46 -6.01 26.63
CA ARG A 376 11.60 -7.25 27.39
C ARG A 376 10.65 -7.26 28.57
N SER A 377 10.18 -8.45 28.91
CA SER A 377 9.43 -8.75 30.13
C SER A 377 10.16 -9.81 30.93
N ASP A 378 10.40 -9.47 32.20
CA ASP A 378 11.17 -10.26 33.17
C ASP A 378 10.23 -10.99 34.16
N ASP A 379 8.92 -10.68 34.12
CA ASP A 379 7.89 -11.18 35.02
C ASP A 379 6.92 -12.19 34.36
N GLY A 380 7.29 -12.73 33.19
CA GLY A 380 6.47 -13.68 32.44
C GLY A 380 5.39 -13.03 31.57
N GLY A 381 5.46 -11.73 31.31
CA GLY A 381 4.60 -11.02 30.36
C GLY A 381 3.53 -10.14 30.99
N HIS A 382 3.62 -9.82 32.29
CA HIS A 382 2.72 -8.91 32.98
C HIS A 382 3.12 -7.44 32.77
N THR A 383 4.42 -7.14 32.80
CA THR A 383 4.99 -5.83 32.45
C THR A 383 6.07 -5.98 31.38
N TYR A 384 6.24 -4.95 30.55
CA TYR A 384 7.28 -4.86 29.53
C TYR A 384 8.01 -3.53 29.68
N SER A 385 9.33 -3.56 29.53
CA SER A 385 10.22 -2.41 29.58
C SER A 385 11.00 -2.28 28.27
N LEU A 386 11.16 -1.05 27.77
CA LEU A 386 12.03 -0.75 26.63
C LEU A 386 13.49 -1.08 26.98
N LEU A 387 14.10 -1.97 26.20
CA LEU A 387 15.55 -2.19 26.23
C LEU A 387 16.28 -1.16 25.36
N THR A 388 15.80 -0.96 24.13
CA THR A 388 16.49 -0.13 23.15
C THR A 388 15.58 0.28 21.98
N THR A 389 15.98 1.35 21.31
CA THR A 389 15.45 1.79 20.01
C THR A 389 16.57 1.70 18.98
N LEU A 390 16.34 0.99 17.88
CA LEU A 390 17.31 0.70 16.83
C LEU A 390 17.06 1.58 15.61
N ALA A 391 18.14 1.94 14.92
CA ALA A 391 18.08 2.67 13.65
C ALA A 391 17.51 1.81 12.51
N ALA A 392 16.98 2.47 11.49
CA ALA A 392 16.44 1.83 10.30
C ALA A 392 17.48 0.93 9.60
N GLY A 393 17.03 -0.18 9.02
CA GLY A 393 17.90 -1.21 8.43
C GLY A 393 18.31 -2.34 9.39
N THR A 394 17.92 -2.25 10.67
CA THR A 394 18.26 -3.26 11.67
C THR A 394 17.15 -4.32 11.79
N ALA A 395 17.48 -5.61 11.65
CA ALA A 395 16.52 -6.72 11.77
C ALA A 395 16.94 -7.78 12.82
N THR A 396 17.89 -7.41 13.69
CA THR A 396 18.51 -8.28 14.70
C THR A 396 19.01 -7.46 15.88
N TYR A 397 19.04 -8.06 17.07
CA TYR A 397 19.55 -7.46 18.31
C TYR A 397 20.10 -8.55 19.22
N THR A 398 21.05 -8.22 20.09
CA THR A 398 21.47 -9.12 21.17
C THR A 398 21.34 -8.40 22.50
N ASP A 399 20.43 -8.88 23.35
CA ASP A 399 20.33 -8.51 24.75
C ASP A 399 21.52 -9.15 25.49
N THR A 400 22.48 -8.33 25.90
CA THR A 400 23.67 -8.73 26.67
C THR A 400 23.49 -8.60 28.18
N ASP A 401 22.33 -8.09 28.62
CA ASP A 401 22.00 -7.89 30.04
C ASP A 401 21.05 -8.99 30.55
N ALA A 402 20.79 -10.00 29.71
CA ALA A 402 20.01 -11.19 30.04
C ALA A 402 20.79 -12.12 30.98
N THR A 403 20.18 -12.49 32.11
CA THR A 403 20.81 -13.42 33.05
C THR A 403 20.83 -14.84 32.47
N ALA A 404 21.93 -15.56 32.67
CA ALA A 404 22.08 -16.95 32.24
C ALA A 404 20.93 -17.83 32.76
N ASP A 405 20.50 -18.77 31.91
CA ASP A 405 19.45 -19.77 32.17
C ASP A 405 18.10 -19.20 32.67
N THR A 406 17.87 -17.90 32.46
CA THR A 406 16.65 -17.17 32.83
C THR A 406 15.70 -17.04 31.63
N GLN A 407 14.40 -17.22 31.85
CA GLN A 407 13.37 -17.01 30.83
C GLN A 407 12.90 -15.57 30.81
N TYR A 408 12.99 -14.95 29.64
CA TYR A 408 12.48 -13.62 29.32
C TYR A 408 11.46 -13.73 28.18
N ARG A 409 10.57 -12.74 28.07
CA ARG A 409 9.70 -12.58 26.89
C ARG A 409 10.03 -11.29 26.16
N TYR A 410 10.14 -11.35 24.85
CA TYR A 410 10.50 -10.20 24.02
C TYR A 410 9.40 -9.91 23.00
N ARG A 411 9.22 -8.62 22.70
CA ARG A 411 8.37 -8.13 21.62
C ARG A 411 9.04 -6.92 20.95
N VAL A 412 8.84 -6.77 19.64
CA VAL A 412 9.45 -5.70 18.85
C VAL A 412 8.36 -4.95 18.08
N ARG A 413 8.43 -3.63 18.04
CA ARG A 413 7.56 -2.79 17.19
C ARG A 413 8.40 -1.88 16.32
N THR A 414 7.89 -1.54 15.15
CA THR A 414 8.46 -0.47 14.31
C THR A 414 8.17 0.88 14.97
N SER A 415 9.18 1.74 14.98
CA SER A 415 9.15 3.11 15.52
C SER A 415 9.63 4.08 14.44
N HIS A 416 8.82 5.09 14.14
CA HIS A 416 9.17 6.19 13.26
C HIS A 416 8.66 7.50 13.88
N ASN A 417 9.56 8.26 14.50
CA ASN A 417 9.23 9.40 15.36
C ASN A 417 8.24 9.00 16.48
N ASP A 418 7.20 9.82 16.67
CA ASP A 418 6.05 9.63 17.55
C ASP A 418 5.06 8.53 17.09
N ARG A 419 5.36 7.81 16.01
CA ARG A 419 4.48 6.80 15.40
C ARG A 419 5.02 5.39 15.58
N HIS A 420 4.14 4.48 16.01
CA HIS A 420 4.47 3.09 16.31
C HIS A 420 3.54 2.11 15.61
N SER A 421 4.09 0.98 15.16
CA SER A 421 3.28 -0.17 14.77
C SER A 421 2.66 -0.87 16.00
N ALA A 422 1.85 -1.89 15.77
CA ALA A 422 1.62 -2.88 16.83
C ALA A 422 2.94 -3.62 17.14
N TYR A 423 3.00 -4.31 18.27
CA TYR A 423 4.10 -5.22 18.56
C TYR A 423 3.96 -6.50 17.72
N SER A 424 5.10 -7.12 17.46
CA SER A 424 5.26 -8.45 16.88
C SER A 424 4.53 -9.54 17.67
N ASN A 425 4.58 -10.77 17.16
CA ASN A 425 4.43 -11.94 18.04
C ASN A 425 5.41 -11.83 19.22
N VAL A 426 4.99 -12.25 20.41
CA VAL A 426 5.91 -12.42 21.54
C VAL A 426 6.79 -13.64 21.26
N THR A 427 8.08 -13.54 21.59
CA THR A 427 9.00 -14.68 21.63
C THR A 427 9.49 -14.91 23.05
N VAL A 428 9.97 -16.13 23.36
CA VAL A 428 10.31 -16.55 24.73
C VAL A 428 11.69 -17.20 24.72
N SER A 429 12.62 -16.69 25.54
CA SER A 429 13.96 -17.28 25.62
C SER A 429 13.92 -18.64 26.33
N ASN A 430 14.45 -19.66 25.67
CA ASN A 430 14.57 -21.01 26.24
C ASN A 430 15.80 -21.09 27.17
N GLY A 431 15.66 -20.59 28.39
CA GLY A 431 16.70 -20.65 29.43
C GLY A 431 17.01 -22.05 29.98
N SER A 432 16.35 -23.13 29.54
CA SER A 432 16.63 -24.47 30.07
C SER A 432 16.24 -25.62 29.15
N VAL A 433 17.19 -26.54 28.95
CA VAL A 433 16.90 -27.99 28.97
C VAL A 433 17.94 -28.63 29.89
N ARG A 434 17.51 -29.03 31.10
CA ARG A 434 18.35 -29.79 32.04
C ARG A 434 18.80 -31.12 31.40
N PRO A 435 20.10 -31.42 31.31
CA PRO A 435 20.56 -32.75 30.90
C PRO A 435 20.32 -33.78 32.02
N PRO A 436 19.74 -34.97 31.73
CA PRO A 436 19.60 -36.05 32.70
C PRO A 436 20.92 -36.84 32.85
N ASN A 437 21.97 -36.17 33.31
CA ASN A 437 23.24 -36.80 33.71
C ASN A 437 23.19 -37.29 35.16
N ASP A 438 22.23 -38.16 35.48
CA ASP A 438 22.35 -39.02 36.66
C ASP A 438 23.31 -40.18 36.32
N PRO A 439 24.40 -40.40 37.08
CA PRO A 439 25.30 -41.52 36.83
C PRO A 439 24.60 -42.86 37.13
N PRO A 440 24.87 -43.93 36.37
CA PRO A 440 24.24 -45.22 36.60
C PRO A 440 24.59 -45.76 38.01
N PRO A 441 23.62 -46.28 38.77
CA PRO A 441 23.89 -46.83 40.09
C PRO A 441 24.82 -48.05 40.01
N ALA A 442 25.77 -48.14 40.93
CA ALA A 442 26.73 -49.23 40.97
C ALA A 442 26.03 -50.59 41.19
N PRO A 443 26.45 -51.66 40.50
CA PRO A 443 25.82 -52.98 40.62
C PRO A 443 26.16 -53.62 41.97
N ASN A 444 25.15 -53.76 42.83
CA ASN A 444 25.31 -54.42 44.14
C ASN A 444 24.66 -55.81 44.12
N THR A 445 25.37 -56.81 44.63
CA THR A 445 25.02 -58.23 44.52
C THR A 445 24.18 -58.73 45.69
N SER A 446 23.28 -59.69 45.43
CA SER A 446 22.45 -60.44 46.41
C SER A 446 21.36 -59.63 47.15
N GLY A 447 20.21 -60.19 47.52
CA GLY A 447 19.71 -61.56 47.26
C GLY A 447 18.34 -61.84 47.90
N SER A 448 17.70 -62.93 47.45
CA SER A 448 16.58 -63.69 48.07
C SER A 448 15.30 -62.98 48.58
N GLN A 449 14.16 -63.37 47.97
CA GLN A 449 12.85 -63.68 48.63
C GLN A 449 12.06 -62.52 49.31
N SER A 450 10.71 -62.54 49.46
CA SER A 450 9.63 -63.42 48.93
C SER A 450 8.22 -62.82 49.16
N SER A 451 7.26 -63.14 48.28
CA SER A 451 5.81 -63.38 48.52
C SER A 451 4.89 -62.35 49.21
N GLY A 452 3.70 -62.11 48.62
CA GLY A 452 2.55 -61.35 49.16
C GLY A 452 2.12 -60.23 48.19
N GLY A 453 0.85 -59.98 47.85
CA GLY A 453 -0.44 -60.37 48.48
C GLY A 453 -0.85 -59.31 49.52
N VAL A 454 -2.04 -58.70 49.52
CA VAL A 454 -3.38 -59.10 49.03
C VAL A 454 -4.28 -57.84 48.87
N TRP A 455 -5.12 -57.77 47.81
CA TRP A 455 -6.44 -57.09 47.63
C TRP A 455 -6.74 -55.73 48.35
N SER A 456 -7.30 -54.68 47.72
CA SER A 456 -8.74 -54.47 47.39
C SER A 456 -8.99 -52.93 47.19
N ILE A 457 -10.07 -52.37 46.62
CA ILE A 457 -11.10 -52.78 45.62
C ILE A 457 -11.87 -51.50 45.13
N MET A 458 -12.70 -51.60 44.08
CA MET A 458 -13.67 -50.58 43.54
C MET A 458 -13.10 -49.27 42.92
N GLY A 459 -13.60 -48.80 41.77
CA GLY A 459 -14.54 -49.47 40.85
C GLY A 459 -15.00 -48.66 39.60
N LEU A 460 -15.24 -49.42 38.51
CA LEU A 460 -16.12 -49.17 37.35
C LEU A 460 -15.83 -47.96 36.41
N ILE A 461 -15.61 -48.12 35.08
CA ILE A 461 -16.56 -48.48 33.96
C ILE A 461 -17.40 -47.26 33.54
N LEU A 462 -17.57 -46.84 32.26
CA LEU A 462 -17.21 -47.33 30.89
C LEU A 462 -17.27 -46.10 29.91
N LEU A 463 -17.00 -46.06 28.59
CA LEU A 463 -16.54 -46.92 27.45
C LEU A 463 -15.74 -45.94 26.48
N LEU A 464 -15.45 -46.00 25.17
CA LEU A 464 -15.69 -46.83 23.96
C LEU A 464 -14.62 -46.49 22.86
N LEU A 465 -14.76 -47.09 21.67
CA LEU A 465 -14.29 -46.66 20.33
C LEU A 465 -12.92 -47.12 19.79
N ILE A 466 -12.77 -48.43 19.54
CA ILE A 466 -12.15 -48.94 18.29
C ILE A 466 -12.95 -50.17 17.81
N VAL A 467 -13.44 -50.16 16.57
CA VAL A 467 -13.93 -51.35 15.82
C VAL A 467 -13.48 -51.26 14.36
N LEU A 468 -13.34 -52.41 13.68
CA LEU A 468 -12.53 -52.61 12.47
C LEU A 468 -13.29 -52.55 11.13
N ARG A 469 -12.53 -52.52 10.04
CA ARG A 469 -12.97 -52.69 8.63
C ARG A 469 -13.51 -54.11 8.38
N GLY A 470 -14.46 -54.27 7.45
CA GLY A 470 -14.91 -55.59 6.97
C GLY A 470 -15.75 -55.52 5.68
N VAL A 471 -15.13 -55.80 4.53
CA VAL A 471 -15.74 -55.83 3.18
C VAL A 471 -16.77 -56.97 3.02
N TRP A 472 -17.88 -56.74 2.29
CA TRP A 472 -18.36 -57.57 1.14
C TRP A 472 -19.57 -56.91 0.44
N ALA A 473 -20.07 -57.49 -0.66
CA ALA A 473 -20.69 -56.71 -1.75
C ALA A 473 -22.16 -57.06 -2.13
N SER A 474 -22.76 -56.11 -2.86
CA SER A 474 -23.62 -56.29 -4.06
C SER A 474 -25.13 -55.93 -4.00
N ARG A 475 -25.63 -55.53 -5.18
CA ARG A 475 -27.02 -55.41 -5.68
C ARG A 475 -27.87 -54.17 -5.32
N GLN A 476 -27.99 -53.30 -6.34
CA GLN A 476 -29.15 -52.47 -6.70
C GLN A 476 -30.25 -53.32 -7.41
N PRO A 477 -31.41 -52.76 -7.86
CA PRO A 477 -32.20 -51.64 -7.31
C PRO A 477 -33.74 -51.87 -7.35
N SER A 478 -34.48 -51.12 -6.52
CA SER A 478 -35.85 -50.60 -6.78
C SER A 478 -36.22 -49.58 -5.69
N SER A 479 -37.04 -48.56 -5.92
CA SER A 479 -37.72 -48.08 -7.16
C SER A 479 -37.75 -46.56 -7.17
#